data_AF-A0AAD9ZBH4-F1
#
_entry.id   AF-A0AAD9ZBH4-F1
#
_cell.length_a   1.000
_cell.length_b   1.000
_cell.length_c   1.000
_cell.angle_alpha   90.00
_cell.angle_beta   90.00
_cell.angle_gamma   90.00
#
_symmetry.space_group_name_H-M   'P 1'
#
loop_
_entity.id
_entity.type
_entity.pdbx_description
1 polymer ?
#
loop_
_entity_poly.entity_id
_entity_poly.type
_entity_poly.pdbx_seq_one_letter_code
_entity_poly.pdbx_strand_id
1 'polypeptide(L)'
;MGNLQDWTRRNRPRTSSAALWDAFLTYEREDDFVGMDMCRKFIQMGMTRARRYANHKNGRKYGADGNVIEFGEAEDWEGRKEKEEASMIFREVWERARNHEGYQMKKKEFLKEQKEWDKDQTRKEAPEEKGKKRKRKEEDEEK
;
A
#
# COMPACT_ATOMS: atom_id res chain seq x y z
N MET A 1 28.89 -27.07 -8.12
CA MET A 1 28.58 -26.54 -6.77
C MET A 1 27.77 -25.27 -6.97
N GLY A 2 26.50 -25.24 -6.53
CA GLY A 2 25.63 -24.07 -6.72
C GLY A 2 26.18 -22.85 -5.99
N ASN A 3 26.18 -21.70 -6.66
CA ASN A 3 26.73 -20.45 -6.14
C ASN A 3 25.96 -20.00 -4.88
N LEU A 4 26.66 -19.71 -3.78
CA LEU A 4 26.08 -19.25 -2.51
C LEU A 4 25.26 -17.95 -2.67
N GLN A 5 25.57 -17.16 -3.71
CA GLN A 5 24.83 -15.95 -4.09
C GLN A 5 23.40 -16.24 -4.61
N ASP A 6 23.15 -17.40 -5.22
CA ASP A 6 21.80 -17.76 -5.71
C ASP A 6 20.88 -18.20 -4.57
N TRP A 7 21.42 -18.86 -3.55
CA TRP A 7 20.65 -19.30 -2.38
C TRP A 7 20.11 -18.12 -1.57
N THR A 8 20.94 -17.10 -1.33
CA THR A 8 20.53 -15.88 -0.62
C THR A 8 19.51 -15.06 -1.41
N ARG A 9 19.57 -15.07 -2.75
CA ARG A 9 18.61 -14.37 -3.62
C ARG A 9 17.22 -15.00 -3.57
N ARG A 10 17.12 -16.34 -3.56
CA ARG A 10 15.84 -17.08 -3.51
C ARG A 10 15.12 -17.00 -2.18
N ASN A 11 15.84 -16.97 -1.07
CA ASN A 11 15.21 -16.93 0.26
C ASN A 11 14.88 -15.51 0.75
N ARG A 12 15.46 -14.47 0.17
CA ARG A 12 15.22 -13.07 0.57
C ARG A 12 13.72 -12.69 0.62
N PRO A 13 12.87 -13.03 -0.38
CA PRO A 13 11.43 -12.72 -0.32
C PRO A 13 10.76 -13.36 0.89
N ARG A 14 11.06 -14.64 1.18
CA ARG A 14 10.52 -15.37 2.32
C ARG A 14 10.92 -14.74 3.65
N THR A 15 12.20 -14.41 3.82
CA THR A 15 12.68 -13.76 5.04
C THR A 15 12.03 -12.39 5.24
N SER A 16 11.93 -11.59 4.18
CA SER A 16 11.34 -10.26 4.26
C SER A 16 9.83 -10.28 4.50
N SER A 17 9.08 -11.18 3.85
CA SER A 17 7.65 -11.31 4.05
C SER A 17 7.32 -11.86 5.44
N ALA A 18 8.13 -12.79 5.95
CA ALA A 18 8.02 -13.29 7.31
C ALA A 18 8.29 -12.20 8.36
N ALA A 19 9.32 -11.36 8.17
CA ALA A 19 9.59 -10.24 9.07
C ALA A 19 8.43 -9.22 9.10
N LEU A 20 7.84 -8.91 7.94
CA LEU A 20 6.67 -8.03 7.87
C LEU A 20 5.44 -8.65 8.54
N TRP A 21 5.28 -9.98 8.44
CA TRP A 21 4.23 -10.71 9.12
C TRP A 21 4.40 -10.71 10.64
N ASP A 22 5.62 -10.91 11.14
CA ASP A 22 5.91 -10.86 12.57
C ASP A 22 5.72 -9.45 13.16
N ALA A 23 6.12 -8.42 12.42
CA ALA A 23 5.80 -7.03 12.77
C ALA A 23 4.28 -6.80 12.82
N PHE A 24 3.52 -7.32 11.85
CA PHE A 24 2.05 -7.24 11.85
C PHE A 24 1.43 -7.86 13.11
N LEU A 25 1.90 -9.05 13.51
CA LEU A 25 1.43 -9.71 14.74
C LEU A 25 1.85 -8.96 16.00
N THR A 26 2.99 -8.28 15.98
CA THR A 26 3.43 -7.44 17.09
C THR A 26 2.50 -6.25 17.27
N TYR A 27 2.19 -5.53 16.20
CA TYR A 27 1.22 -4.43 16.24
C TYR A 27 -0.18 -4.90 16.61
N GLU A 28 -0.57 -6.12 16.23
CA GLU A 28 -1.83 -6.69 16.71
C GLU A 28 -1.85 -6.86 18.22
N ARG A 29 -0.78 -7.40 18.82
CA ARG A 29 -0.68 -7.55 20.28
C ARG A 29 -0.64 -6.21 21.01
N GLU A 30 -0.07 -5.18 20.38
CA GLU A 30 -0.03 -3.81 20.88
C GLU A 30 -1.33 -3.03 20.61
N ASP A 31 -2.31 -3.66 19.95
CA ASP A 31 -3.59 -3.08 19.60
C ASP A 31 -3.50 -1.88 18.61
N ASP A 32 -2.36 -1.69 17.93
CA ASP A 32 -2.10 -0.59 17.00
C ASP A 32 -2.56 -0.91 15.56
N PHE A 33 -3.72 -0.35 15.18
CA PHE A 33 -4.26 -0.47 13.83
C PHE A 33 -3.36 0.16 12.75
N VAL A 34 -2.71 1.30 13.04
CA VAL A 34 -1.91 2.03 12.05
C VAL A 34 -0.67 1.21 11.69
N GLY A 35 0.02 0.67 12.70
CA GLY A 35 1.13 -0.27 12.52
C GLY A 35 0.73 -1.49 11.68
N MET A 36 -0.42 -2.10 11.99
CA MET A 36 -0.96 -3.24 11.21
C MET A 36 -1.23 -2.87 9.73
N ASP A 37 -1.87 -1.73 9.45
CA ASP A 37 -2.15 -1.32 8.07
C ASP A 37 -0.87 -0.95 7.29
N MET A 38 0.13 -0.38 7.98
CA MET A 38 1.43 -0.10 7.39
C MET A 38 2.13 -1.39 6.96
N CYS A 39 2.20 -2.41 7.83
CA CYS A 39 2.75 -3.73 7.46
C CYS A 39 2.04 -4.32 6.24
N ARG A 40 0.70 -4.31 6.23
CA ARG A 40 -0.10 -4.78 5.08
C ARG A 40 0.24 -4.03 3.79
N LYS A 41 0.38 -2.71 3.85
CA LYS A 41 0.79 -1.87 2.69
C LYS A 41 2.20 -2.22 2.23
N PHE A 42 3.15 -2.42 3.13
CA PHE A 42 4.51 -2.82 2.74
C PHE A 42 4.55 -4.18 2.04
N ILE A 43 3.78 -5.16 2.53
CA ILE A 43 3.62 -6.47 1.86
C ILE A 43 3.03 -6.28 0.46
N GLN A 44 1.98 -5.46 0.33
CA GLN A 44 1.38 -5.14 -0.97
C GLN A 44 2.39 -4.48 -1.93
N MET A 45 3.22 -3.56 -1.44
CA MET A 45 4.25 -2.94 -2.25
C MET A 45 5.37 -3.93 -2.65
N GLY A 46 5.69 -4.91 -1.80
CA GLY A 46 6.60 -6.01 -2.13
C GLY A 46 6.07 -6.85 -3.29
N MET A 47 4.79 -7.24 -3.22
CA MET A 47 4.09 -7.96 -4.28
C MET A 47 4.10 -7.19 -5.60
N THR A 48 3.68 -5.91 -5.60
CA THR A 48 3.60 -5.13 -6.85
C THR A 48 4.97 -4.86 -7.48
N ARG A 49 6.00 -4.62 -6.66
CA ARG A 49 7.39 -4.48 -7.15
C ARG A 49 7.91 -5.78 -7.75
N ALA A 50 7.71 -6.91 -7.08
CA ALA A 50 8.13 -8.22 -7.58
C ALA A 50 7.46 -8.53 -8.93
N ARG A 51 6.14 -8.29 -9.04
CA ARG A 51 5.40 -8.46 -10.30
C ARG A 51 5.87 -7.52 -11.41
N ARG A 52 6.13 -6.24 -11.08
CA ARG A 52 6.69 -5.29 -12.04
C ARG A 52 8.06 -5.76 -12.54
N TYR A 53 8.92 -6.26 -11.66
CA TYR A 53 10.24 -6.76 -12.07
C TYR A 53 10.14 -8.04 -12.88
N ALA A 54 9.19 -8.94 -12.60
CA ALA A 54 8.94 -10.10 -13.44
C ALA A 54 8.59 -9.69 -14.88
N ASN A 55 7.78 -8.63 -15.04
CA ASN A 55 7.29 -8.16 -16.34
C ASN A 55 8.27 -7.22 -17.08
N HIS A 56 9.23 -6.59 -16.40
CA HIS A 56 10.16 -5.64 -17.02
C HIS A 56 11.62 -5.94 -16.65
N LYS A 57 12.36 -6.59 -17.56
CA LYS A 57 13.81 -6.91 -17.42
C LYS A 57 14.67 -5.69 -17.04
N ASN A 58 14.40 -4.52 -17.63
CA ASN A 58 15.20 -3.30 -17.43
C ASN A 58 14.65 -2.34 -16.36
N GLY A 59 13.50 -2.63 -15.74
CA GLY A 59 12.86 -1.74 -14.76
C GLY A 59 12.38 -0.38 -15.30
N ARG A 60 12.59 -0.10 -16.59
CA ARG A 60 12.19 1.13 -17.27
C ARG A 60 10.70 1.10 -17.60
N LYS A 61 10.01 2.19 -17.29
CA LYS A 61 8.58 2.39 -17.59
C LYS A 61 8.37 2.93 -19.02
N TYR A 62 9.40 3.55 -19.59
CA TYR A 62 9.38 4.19 -20.90
C TYR A 62 10.42 3.51 -21.81
N GLY A 63 10.03 3.27 -23.05
CA GLY A 63 10.93 2.86 -24.13
C GLY A 63 11.87 4.01 -24.54
N ALA A 64 12.83 3.72 -25.41
CA ALA A 64 13.72 4.76 -25.97
C ALA A 64 12.91 5.86 -26.71
N ASP A 65 11.72 5.50 -27.18
CA ASP A 65 10.83 6.31 -28.00
C ASP A 65 9.85 7.14 -27.15
N GLY A 66 9.98 7.12 -25.82
CA GLY A 66 9.11 7.85 -24.89
C GLY A 66 7.74 7.19 -24.63
N ASN A 67 7.40 6.12 -25.36
CA ASN A 67 6.17 5.37 -25.15
C ASN A 67 6.22 4.54 -23.86
N VAL A 68 5.06 4.37 -23.21
CA VAL A 68 4.91 3.45 -22.08
C VAL A 68 5.09 2.04 -22.60
N ILE A 69 6.05 1.30 -22.03
CA ILE A 69 6.22 -0.11 -22.37
C ILE A 69 4.98 -0.85 -21.86
N GLU A 70 4.20 -1.42 -22.77
CA GLU A 70 2.97 -2.10 -22.41
C GLU A 70 3.24 -3.35 -21.55
N PHE A 71 2.33 -3.61 -20.61
CA PHE A 71 2.32 -4.81 -19.79
C PHE A 71 1.88 -6.01 -20.66
N GLY A 72 2.77 -6.61 -21.44
CA GLY A 72 2.35 -7.73 -22.29
C GLY A 72 3.47 -8.56 -22.91
N GLU A 73 4.55 -7.92 -23.35
CA GLU A 73 5.61 -8.59 -24.09
C GLU A 73 6.87 -8.77 -23.24
N ALA A 74 6.72 -9.47 -22.11
CA ALA A 74 7.88 -9.91 -21.37
C ALA A 74 8.41 -11.18 -22.05
N GLU A 75 9.45 -11.05 -22.87
CA GLU A 75 10.29 -12.18 -23.28
C GLU A 75 10.65 -13.02 -22.05
N ASP A 76 10.65 -14.36 -22.16
CA ASP A 76 11.11 -15.21 -21.07
C ASP A 76 12.60 -14.94 -20.82
N TRP A 77 12.90 -14.25 -19.72
CA TRP A 77 14.25 -13.83 -19.37
C TRP A 77 14.70 -14.47 -18.05
N GLU A 78 16.02 -14.66 -17.92
CA GLU A 78 16.64 -15.33 -16.79
C GLU A 78 16.38 -14.56 -15.47
N GLY A 79 15.56 -15.15 -14.59
CA GLY A 79 15.15 -14.54 -13.31
C GLY A 79 13.69 -14.12 -13.24
N ARG A 80 12.92 -14.15 -14.34
CA ARG A 80 11.46 -13.91 -14.34
C ARG A 80 10.74 -14.81 -13.33
N LYS A 81 10.99 -16.12 -13.42
CA LYS A 81 10.39 -17.14 -12.54
C LYS A 81 10.65 -16.85 -11.06
N GLU A 82 11.88 -16.46 -10.71
CA GLU A 82 12.22 -16.11 -9.32
C GLU A 82 11.50 -14.84 -8.83
N LYS A 83 11.26 -13.86 -9.72
CA LYS A 83 10.49 -12.65 -9.39
C LYS A 83 9.00 -12.92 -9.28
N GLU A 84 8.48 -13.81 -10.10
CA GLU A 84 7.09 -14.28 -10.01
C GLU A 84 6.86 -15.06 -8.72
N GLU A 85 7.73 -16.02 -8.39
CA GLU A 85 7.71 -16.76 -7.13
C GLU A 85 7.78 -15.79 -5.93
N ALA A 86 8.63 -14.76 -5.98
CA ALA A 86 8.67 -13.73 -4.95
C ALA A 86 7.33 -12.98 -4.84
N SER A 87 6.69 -12.63 -5.96
CA SER A 87 5.38 -11.98 -5.96
C SER A 87 4.30 -12.88 -5.33
N MET A 88 4.34 -14.18 -5.59
CA MET A 88 3.39 -15.14 -5.02
C MET A 88 3.57 -15.26 -3.50
N ILE A 89 4.80 -15.33 -3.01
CA ILE A 89 5.10 -15.34 -1.57
C ILE A 89 4.52 -14.09 -0.87
N PHE A 90 4.70 -12.89 -1.44
CA PHE A 90 4.12 -11.69 -0.86
C PHE A 90 2.59 -11.68 -0.94
N ARG A 91 2.01 -12.22 -2.01
CA ARG A 91 0.56 -12.31 -2.18
C ARG A 91 -0.09 -13.18 -1.10
N GLU A 92 0.49 -14.34 -0.81
CA GLU A 92 -0.03 -15.23 0.25
C GLU A 92 -0.06 -14.54 1.61
N VAL A 93 1.04 -13.86 1.98
CA VAL A 93 1.11 -13.13 3.26
C VAL A 93 0.17 -11.93 3.26
N TRP A 94 -0.01 -11.25 2.13
CA TRP A 94 -0.96 -10.14 2.01
C TRP A 94 -2.41 -10.59 2.15
N GLU A 95 -2.79 -11.70 1.53
CA GLU A 95 -4.12 -12.29 1.66
C GLU A 95 -4.38 -12.71 3.12
N ARG A 96 -3.39 -13.29 3.79
CA ARG A 96 -3.46 -13.61 5.22
C ARG A 96 -3.67 -12.36 6.09
N ALA A 97 -2.88 -11.31 5.91
CA ALA A 97 -3.02 -10.06 6.65
C ALA A 97 -4.37 -9.37 6.38
N ARG A 98 -4.84 -9.41 5.13
CA ARG A 98 -6.13 -8.85 4.74
C ARG A 98 -7.29 -9.61 5.38
N ASN A 99 -7.21 -10.92 5.47
CA ASN A 99 -8.28 -11.76 6.02
C ASN A 99 -8.18 -11.92 7.54
N HIS A 100 -7.21 -11.28 8.21
CA HIS A 100 -7.07 -11.35 9.65
C HIS A 100 -8.29 -10.73 10.35
N GLU A 101 -8.90 -11.46 11.28
CA GLU A 101 -10.12 -11.01 11.96
C GLU A 101 -9.87 -9.74 12.77
N GLY A 102 -8.76 -9.68 13.53
CA GLY A 102 -8.37 -8.49 14.29
C GLY A 102 -8.20 -7.25 13.41
N TYR A 103 -7.59 -7.41 12.24
CA TYR A 103 -7.45 -6.31 11.28
C TYR A 103 -8.80 -5.84 10.72
N GLN A 104 -9.70 -6.77 10.38
CA GLN A 104 -11.02 -6.44 9.85
C GLN A 104 -11.87 -5.67 10.85
N MET A 105 -11.80 -6.04 12.13
CA MET A 105 -12.52 -5.35 13.21
C MET A 105 -11.99 -3.93 13.40
N LYS A 106 -10.68 -3.77 13.59
CA LYS A 106 -10.04 -2.46 13.76
C LYS A 106 -10.24 -1.54 12.57
N LYS A 107 -10.21 -2.10 11.35
CA LYS A 107 -10.49 -1.33 10.14
C LYS A 107 -11.91 -0.76 10.14
N LYS A 108 -12.91 -1.52 10.59
CA LYS A 108 -14.30 -1.05 10.66
C LYS A 108 -14.44 0.08 11.69
N GLU A 109 -13.80 -0.08 12.85
CA GLU A 109 -13.78 0.93 13.91
C GLU A 109 -13.13 2.22 13.41
N PHE A 110 -11.92 2.14 12.83
CA PHE A 110 -11.22 3.29 12.26
C PHE A 110 -12.04 4.01 11.18
N LEU A 111 -12.72 3.27 10.29
CA LEU A 111 -13.59 3.89 9.27
C LEU A 111 -14.81 4.59 9.87
N LYS A 112 -15.34 4.08 10.99
CA LYS A 112 -16.45 4.71 11.70
C LYS A 112 -16.00 6.01 12.35
N GLU A 113 -14.87 5.99 13.06
CA GLU A 113 -14.26 7.17 13.66
C GLU A 113 -13.90 8.22 12.62
N GLN A 114 -13.30 7.81 11.49
CA GLN A 114 -13.00 8.71 10.38
C GLN A 114 -14.25 9.39 9.85
N LYS A 115 -15.35 8.65 9.68
CA LYS A 115 -16.63 9.20 9.22
C LYS A 115 -17.24 10.17 10.24
N GLU A 116 -17.08 9.91 11.52
CA GLU A 116 -17.54 10.82 12.58
C GLU A 116 -16.69 12.09 12.63
N TRP A 117 -15.37 11.97 12.47
CA TRP A 117 -14.44 13.08 12.36
C TRP A 117 -14.75 13.96 11.12
N ASP A 118 -14.92 13.35 9.94
CA ASP A 118 -15.25 14.06 8.70
C ASP A 118 -16.56 14.86 8.83
N LYS A 119 -17.58 14.28 9.50
CA LYS A 119 -18.85 14.96 9.78
C LYS A 119 -18.68 16.14 10.73
N ASP A 120 -17.85 16.00 11.76
CA ASP A 120 -17.59 17.09 12.71
C ASP A 120 -16.83 18.24 12.03
N GLN A 121 -15.85 17.94 11.17
CA GLN A 121 -15.18 18.95 10.36
C GLN A 121 -16.17 19.67 9.43
N THR A 122 -17.01 18.93 8.72
CA THR A 122 -18.05 19.50 7.85
C THR A 122 -19.01 20.41 8.64
N ARG A 123 -19.35 20.03 9.88
CA ARG A 123 -20.23 20.80 10.76
C ARG A 123 -19.57 22.08 11.29
N LYS A 124 -18.25 22.10 11.46
CA LYS A 124 -17.47 23.28 11.89
C LYS A 124 -17.20 24.25 10.74
N GLU A 125 -16.95 23.74 9.54
CA GLU A 125 -16.71 24.56 8.35
C GLU A 125 -17.98 25.28 7.85
N ALA A 126 -19.15 24.64 7.95
CA ALA A 126 -20.43 25.22 7.50
C ALA A 126 -20.81 26.58 8.17
N PRO A 127 -20.67 26.77 9.50
CA PRO A 127 -20.90 28.06 10.14
C PRO A 127 -19.77 29.07 9.88
N GLU A 128 -18.50 28.65 9.75
CA GLU A 128 -17.41 29.56 9.36
C GLU A 128 -17.59 30.12 7.95
N GLU A 129 -17.99 29.27 6.99
CA GLU A 129 -18.24 29.71 5.62
C GLU A 129 -19.47 30.62 5.52
N LYS A 130 -20.52 30.33 6.31
CA LYS A 130 -21.70 31.21 6.45
C LYS A 130 -21.33 32.55 7.10
N GLY A 131 -20.45 32.56 8.10
CA GLY A 131 -19.94 33.78 8.73
C GLY A 131 -19.13 34.63 7.75
N LYS A 132 -18.23 34.00 6.96
CA LYS A 132 -17.46 34.67 5.90
C LYS A 132 -18.36 35.24 4.79
N LYS A 133 -19.38 34.50 4.37
CA LYS A 133 -20.36 34.97 3.36
C LYS A 133 -21.22 36.14 3.86
N ARG A 134 -21.66 36.13 5.11
CA ARG A 134 -22.40 37.24 5.73
C ARG A 134 -21.55 38.51 5.79
N LYS A 135 -20.31 38.38 6.29
CA LYS A 135 -19.38 39.50 6.41
C LYS A 135 -19.03 40.13 5.06
N ARG A 136 -18.80 39.31 4.04
CA ARG A 136 -18.54 39.79 2.67
C ARG A 136 -19.74 40.54 2.07
N LYS A 137 -20.96 40.09 2.39
CA LYS A 137 -22.19 40.76 1.94
C LYS A 137 -22.41 42.11 2.62
N GLU A 138 -22.09 42.21 3.92
CA GLU A 138 -22.13 43.48 4.66
C GLU A 138 -21.10 44.48 4.13
N GLU A 139 -19.87 44.03 3.82
CA GLU A 139 -18.82 44.88 3.22
C GLU A 139 -19.15 45.37 1.79
N ASP A 140 -19.96 44.62 1.04
CA ASP A 140 -20.44 45.00 -0.29
C ASP A 140 -21.67 45.94 -0.24
N GLU A 141 -22.42 45.98 0.87
CA GLU A 141 -23.58 46.87 1.07
C GLU A 141 -23.19 48.24 1.67
N GLU A 142 -22.00 48.36 2.28
CA GLU A 142 -21.47 49.59 2.89
C GLU A 142 -20.58 50.44 1.94
N LYS A 143 -20.43 50.01 0.68
CA LYS A 143 -19.68 50.70 -0.39
C LYS A 143 -20.58 51.28 -1.46
#